data_AF-A0ABD6B1T2-F1
#
_entry.id   AF-A0ABD6B1T2-F1
#
_cell.length_a   1.000
_cell.length_b   1.000
_cell.length_c   1.000
_cell.angle_alpha   90.00
_cell.angle_beta   90.00
_cell.angle_gamma   90.00
#
_symmetry.space_group_name_H-M   'P 1'
#
loop_
_entity.id
_entity.type
_entity.pdbx_description
1 polymer ?
#
loop_
_entity_poly.entity_id
_entity_poly.type
_entity_poly.pdbx_seq_one_letter_code
_entity_poly.pdbx_strand_id
1 'polypeptide(L)'
;MSNSTAENGASSYSGTVVAVNAVISVAVALGLVWVVNGFNVFYERLDRVSPTVEGGGIGSAFVTGNEIEWLVFLVEAMHAIDVLMGLFILVMVFLHWGAFRRLAGRMRQPGESRVATDGGENE
;
A
#
# COMPACT_ATOMS: atom_id res chain seq x y z
N MET A 1 31.39 21.40 -25.22
CA MET A 1 29.94 21.66 -25.13
C MET A 1 29.38 20.82 -23.99
N SER A 2 28.72 21.48 -23.03
CA SER A 2 28.28 20.91 -21.74
C SER A 2 27.17 19.86 -21.89
N ASN A 3 27.19 18.78 -21.10
CA ASN A 3 26.01 17.92 -20.93
C ASN A 3 25.88 17.49 -19.46
N SER A 4 24.95 18.12 -18.76
CA SER A 4 24.80 18.19 -17.31
C SER A 4 23.76 17.21 -16.74
N THR A 5 23.57 16.05 -17.36
CA THR A 5 22.34 15.27 -17.15
C THR A 5 22.52 14.03 -16.25
N ALA A 6 23.66 13.89 -15.58
CA ALA A 6 24.02 12.66 -14.85
C ALA A 6 24.08 12.79 -13.32
N GLU A 7 23.72 13.94 -12.76
CA GLU A 7 23.52 14.07 -11.31
C GLU A 7 22.04 13.87 -11.02
N ASN A 8 21.73 13.15 -9.93
CA ASN A 8 20.41 13.14 -9.27
C ASN A 8 19.40 12.05 -9.69
N GLY A 9 19.50 10.86 -9.11
CA GLY A 9 18.41 9.86 -9.09
C GLY A 9 17.60 9.87 -7.79
N ALA A 10 18.27 10.02 -6.65
CA ALA A 10 17.63 10.15 -5.32
C ALA A 10 17.72 11.58 -4.75
N SER A 11 18.70 12.37 -5.20
CA SER A 11 18.85 13.81 -4.88
C SER A 11 18.09 14.74 -5.85
N SER A 12 17.38 14.18 -6.84
CA SER A 12 16.67 14.96 -7.91
C SER A 12 15.31 15.44 -7.48
N TYR A 13 14.72 14.73 -6.52
CA TYR A 13 13.46 15.14 -5.95
C TYR A 13 13.77 16.18 -4.89
N SER A 14 13.47 17.43 -5.22
CA SER A 14 13.50 18.53 -4.25
C SER A 14 12.75 18.09 -2.99
N GLY A 15 13.36 18.26 -1.81
CA GLY A 15 12.71 17.93 -0.53
C GLY A 15 11.36 18.62 -0.36
N THR A 16 11.16 19.74 -1.04
CA THR A 16 9.88 20.44 -1.18
C THR A 16 8.84 19.59 -1.90
N VAL A 17 9.19 18.88 -2.97
CA VAL A 17 8.27 17.99 -3.70
C VAL A 17 7.84 16.82 -2.82
N VAL A 18 8.77 16.28 -2.03
CA VAL A 18 8.47 15.21 -1.06
C VAL A 18 7.53 15.71 0.03
N ALA A 19 7.80 16.89 0.60
CA ALA A 19 6.95 17.50 1.62
C ALA A 19 5.55 17.83 1.10
N VAL A 20 5.45 18.36 -0.13
CA VAL A 20 4.17 18.66 -0.78
C VAL A 20 3.37 17.38 -1.02
N ASN A 21 4.00 16.32 -1.54
CA ASN A 21 3.30 15.04 -1.73
C ASN A 21 2.84 14.45 -0.40
N ALA A 22 3.64 14.52 0.67
CA ALA A 22 3.23 14.06 1.98
C ALA A 22 1.97 14.80 2.48
N VAL A 23 1.92 16.12 2.33
CA VAL A 23 0.76 16.94 2.71
C VAL A 23 -0.47 16.59 1.86
N ILE A 24 -0.30 16.44 0.54
CA ILE A 24 -1.38 16.05 -0.37
C ILE A 24 -1.92 14.67 0.00
N SER A 25 -1.06 13.69 0.28
CA SER A 25 -1.48 12.36 0.69
C SER A 25 -2.27 12.37 2.00
N VAL A 26 -1.85 13.16 2.99
CA VAL A 26 -2.59 13.33 4.25
C VAL A 26 -3.95 14.01 3.99
N ALA A 27 -3.98 15.06 3.17
CA ALA A 27 -5.21 15.77 2.84
C ALA A 27 -6.20 14.87 2.08
N VAL A 28 -5.71 14.06 1.12
CA VAL A 28 -6.52 13.07 0.41
C VAL A 28 -7.04 12.00 1.36
N ALA A 29 -6.20 11.48 2.26
CA ALA A 29 -6.62 10.49 3.24
C ALA A 29 -7.72 11.03 4.17
N LEU A 30 -7.54 12.23 4.71
CA LEU A 30 -8.56 12.89 5.54
C LEU A 30 -9.82 13.23 4.73
N GLY A 31 -9.67 13.66 3.48
CA GLY A 31 -10.77 13.90 2.56
C GLY A 31 -11.57 12.64 2.28
N LEU A 32 -10.92 11.49 2.08
CA LEU A 32 -11.58 10.20 1.91
C LEU A 32 -12.31 9.77 3.18
N VAL A 33 -11.69 9.92 4.36
CA VAL A 33 -12.36 9.65 5.65
C VAL A 33 -13.58 10.55 5.82
N TRP A 34 -13.48 11.82 5.46
CA TRP A 34 -14.59 12.77 5.54
C TRP A 34 -15.71 12.45 4.54
N VAL A 35 -15.37 12.13 3.29
CA VAL A 35 -16.33 11.70 2.26
C VAL A 35 -17.05 10.43 2.68
N VAL A 36 -16.33 9.41 3.15
CA VAL A 36 -16.91 8.15 3.65
C VAL A 36 -17.79 8.39 4.88
N ASN A 37 -17.39 9.28 5.79
CA ASN A 37 -18.25 9.67 6.92
C ASN A 37 -19.46 10.50 6.48
N GLY A 38 -19.37 11.27 5.40
CA GLY A 38 -20.49 12.01 4.81
C GLY A 38 -21.54 11.10 4.18
N PHE A 39 -21.14 9.91 3.73
CA PHE A 39 -22.02 8.82 3.34
C PHE A 39 -22.58 8.01 4.53
N ASN A 40 -22.55 8.55 5.76
CA ASN A 40 -23.38 8.10 6.90
C ASN A 40 -24.89 8.30 6.61
N VAL A 41 -25.41 7.69 5.55
CA VAL A 41 -26.73 7.05 5.66
C VAL A 41 -26.49 5.85 6.56
N PHE A 42 -26.43 6.18 7.85
CA PHE A 42 -26.06 5.33 8.96
C PHE A 42 -26.54 3.88 8.75
N TYR A 43 -25.63 2.92 8.89
CA TYR A 43 -26.00 1.56 9.28
C TYR A 43 -26.95 1.60 10.49
N GLU A 44 -26.79 2.57 11.38
CA GLU A 44 -27.67 2.91 12.52
C GLU A 44 -29.10 3.38 12.13
N ARG A 45 -29.33 3.90 10.91
CA ARG A 45 -30.69 4.16 10.38
C ARG A 45 -31.28 2.94 9.67
N LEU A 46 -30.45 2.02 9.16
CA LEU A 46 -30.91 0.68 8.76
C LEU A 46 -31.24 -0.18 10.00
N ASP A 47 -30.44 -0.10 11.07
CA ASP A 47 -30.63 -0.79 12.36
C ASP A 47 -31.83 -0.29 13.17
N ARG A 48 -32.32 0.91 12.86
CA ARG A 48 -33.53 1.47 13.49
C ARG A 48 -34.82 0.86 12.98
N VAL A 49 -34.79 0.08 11.91
CA VAL A 49 -35.88 -0.86 11.64
C VAL A 49 -35.66 -2.03 12.59
N SER A 50 -36.03 -1.82 13.87
CA SER A 50 -36.21 -2.95 14.79
C SER A 50 -37.05 -3.99 14.07
N PRO A 51 -36.68 -5.28 14.10
CA PRO A 51 -37.43 -6.32 13.42
C PRO A 51 -38.90 -6.15 13.80
N THR A 52 -39.74 -5.86 12.80
CA THR A 52 -41.12 -5.42 13.02
C THR A 52 -42.02 -6.51 13.60
N VAL A 53 -41.47 -7.71 13.82
CA VAL A 53 -42.17 -8.91 14.27
C VAL A 53 -41.18 -9.90 14.89
N GLU A 54 -41.59 -10.49 16.01
CA GLU A 54 -40.93 -11.64 16.65
C GLU A 54 -40.99 -12.83 15.67
N GLY A 55 -39.84 -13.25 15.13
CA GLY A 55 -39.74 -14.40 14.21
C GLY A 55 -39.69 -14.11 12.70
N GLY A 56 -39.62 -12.84 12.24
CA GLY A 56 -39.36 -12.57 10.82
C GLY A 56 -39.89 -11.24 10.33
N GLY A 57 -39.03 -10.23 10.30
CA GLY A 57 -39.31 -8.90 9.72
C GLY A 57 -38.15 -8.39 8.88
N ILE A 58 -38.35 -7.21 8.25
CA ILE A 58 -37.30 -6.48 7.53
C ILE A 58 -36.17 -6.19 8.53
N GLY A 59 -34.97 -6.74 8.28
CA GLY A 59 -33.81 -6.63 9.17
C GLY A 59 -33.45 -7.92 9.93
N SER A 60 -34.35 -8.91 10.04
CA SER A 60 -34.03 -10.18 10.72
C SER A 60 -32.84 -10.91 10.09
N ALA A 61 -32.75 -10.95 8.76
CA ALA A 61 -31.62 -11.55 8.04
C ALA A 61 -30.24 -10.90 8.33
N PHE A 62 -30.21 -9.65 8.82
CA PHE A 62 -28.96 -9.02 9.26
C PHE A 62 -28.53 -9.52 10.65
N VAL A 63 -29.47 -9.83 11.54
CA VAL A 63 -29.19 -10.37 12.89
C VAL A 63 -28.86 -11.85 12.83
N THR A 64 -29.58 -12.62 12.01
CA THR A 64 -29.35 -14.07 11.87
C THR A 64 -28.12 -14.38 11.02
N GLY A 65 -27.67 -13.42 10.20
CA GLY A 65 -26.61 -13.65 9.23
C GLY A 65 -27.08 -14.51 8.05
N ASN A 66 -26.18 -14.75 7.09
CA ASN A 66 -26.51 -15.55 5.92
C ASN A 66 -26.61 -17.05 6.29
N GLU A 67 -27.83 -17.58 6.33
CA GLU A 67 -28.12 -19.01 6.60
C GLU A 67 -27.80 -19.92 5.40
N ILE A 68 -27.49 -19.34 4.24
CA ILE A 68 -27.24 -20.09 3.03
C ILE A 68 -25.80 -20.64 3.08
N GLU A 69 -25.66 -21.91 3.44
CA GLU A 69 -24.36 -22.57 3.68
C GLU A 69 -23.31 -22.35 2.58
N TRP A 70 -23.70 -22.38 1.31
CA TRP A 70 -22.76 -22.22 0.19
C TRP A 70 -22.18 -20.80 0.10
N LEU A 71 -22.94 -19.78 0.51
CA LEU A 71 -22.47 -18.39 0.56
C LEU A 71 -21.50 -18.17 1.72
N VAL A 72 -21.76 -18.78 2.89
CA VAL A 72 -20.83 -18.76 4.03
C VAL A 72 -19.50 -19.38 3.64
N PHE A 73 -19.55 -20.55 2.99
CA PHE A 73 -18.35 -21.22 2.51
C PHE A 73 -17.55 -20.37 1.51
N LEU A 74 -18.21 -19.73 0.53
CA LEU A 74 -17.53 -18.87 -0.43
C LEU A 74 -16.84 -17.67 0.22
N VAL A 75 -17.48 -17.05 1.21
CA VAL A 75 -16.88 -15.93 1.96
C VAL A 75 -15.65 -16.39 2.73
N GLU A 76 -15.73 -17.54 3.40
CA GLU A 76 -14.61 -18.12 4.14
C GLU A 76 -13.46 -18.53 3.20
N ALA A 77 -13.78 -19.10 2.04
CA ALA A 77 -12.81 -19.43 1.01
C ALA A 77 -12.12 -18.17 0.45
N MET A 78 -12.87 -17.11 0.18
CA MET A 78 -12.33 -15.83 -0.28
C MET A 78 -11.41 -15.21 0.77
N HIS A 79 -11.81 -15.25 2.05
CA HIS A 79 -10.99 -14.78 3.16
C HIS A 79 -9.66 -15.56 3.25
N ALA A 80 -9.70 -16.89 3.12
CA ALA A 80 -8.49 -17.70 3.10
C ALA A 80 -7.55 -17.35 1.94
N ILE A 81 -8.11 -17.08 0.75
CA ILE A 81 -7.34 -16.62 -0.42
C ILE A 81 -6.71 -15.25 -0.13
N ASP A 82 -7.44 -14.31 0.46
CA ASP A 82 -6.94 -12.98 0.79
C ASP A 82 -5.80 -13.04 1.81
N VAL A 83 -5.90 -13.91 2.82
CA VAL A 83 -4.82 -14.14 3.79
C VAL A 83 -3.57 -14.70 3.09
N LEU A 84 -3.74 -15.66 2.19
CA LEU A 84 -2.65 -16.26 1.42
C LEU A 84 -2.00 -15.23 0.48
N MET A 85 -2.80 -14.42 -0.21
CA MET A 85 -2.33 -13.34 -1.07
C MET A 85 -1.62 -12.24 -0.28
N GLY A 86 -2.14 -11.89 0.90
CA GLY A 86 -1.50 -10.96 1.82
C GLY A 86 -0.13 -11.45 2.26
N LEU A 87 -0.01 -12.73 2.65
CA LEU A 87 1.27 -13.35 2.98
C LEU A 87 2.24 -13.30 1.79
N PHE A 88 1.76 -13.65 0.59
CA PHE A 88 2.57 -13.62 -0.63
C PHE A 88 3.09 -12.20 -0.94
N ILE A 89 2.23 -11.17 -0.80
CA ILE A 89 2.61 -9.78 -1.01
C ILE A 89 3.69 -9.37 -0.01
N LEU A 90 3.55 -9.74 1.27
CA LEU A 90 4.58 -9.46 2.28
C LEU A 90 5.93 -10.09 1.90
N VAL A 91 5.92 -11.35 1.48
CA VAL A 91 7.12 -12.05 0.99
C VAL A 91 7.75 -11.29 -0.19
N MET A 92 6.95 -10.90 -1.19
CA MET A 92 7.43 -10.15 -2.35
C MET A 92 8.03 -8.79 -1.96
N VAL A 93 7.40 -8.07 -1.03
CA VAL A 93 7.92 -6.80 -0.52
C VAL A 93 9.30 -6.99 0.13
N PHE A 94 9.48 -8.01 0.97
CA PHE A 94 10.79 -8.28 1.59
C PHE A 94 11.86 -8.70 0.58
N LEU A 95 11.50 -9.56 -0.39
CA LEU A 95 12.41 -9.95 -1.46
C LEU A 95 12.85 -8.74 -2.28
N HIS A 96 11.90 -7.88 -2.64
CA HIS A 96 12.15 -6.66 -3.38
C HIS A 96 13.05 -5.69 -2.61
N TRP A 97 12.75 -5.48 -1.33
CA TRP A 97 13.58 -4.70 -0.42
C TRP A 97 15.01 -5.24 -0.33
N GLY A 98 15.17 -6.55 -0.12
CA GLY A 98 16.48 -7.20 -0.04
C GLY A 98 17.26 -7.11 -1.35
N ALA A 99 16.60 -7.32 -2.48
CA ALA A 99 17.19 -7.17 -3.80
C ALA A 99 17.68 -5.74 -4.03
N PHE A 100 16.87 -4.73 -3.72
CA PHE A 100 17.28 -3.34 -3.83
C PHE A 100 18.42 -2.97 -2.90
N ARG A 101 18.41 -3.46 -1.66
CA ARG A 101 19.52 -3.23 -0.73
C ARG A 101 20.83 -3.85 -1.23
N ARG A 102 20.75 -5.05 -1.82
CA ARG A 102 21.91 -5.72 -2.44
C ARG A 102 22.41 -4.96 -3.67
N LEU A 103 21.51 -4.46 -4.50
CA LEU A 103 21.84 -3.62 -5.66
C LEU A 103 22.48 -2.31 -5.21
N ALA A 104 21.89 -1.61 -4.24
CA ALA A 104 22.42 -0.38 -3.66
C ALA A 104 23.81 -0.58 -3.06
N GLY A 105 24.06 -1.70 -2.37
CA GLY A 105 25.41 -2.03 -1.86
C GLY A 105 26.46 -2.31 -2.93
N ARG A 106 26.04 -2.56 -4.18
CA ARG A 106 26.91 -2.70 -5.35
C ARG A 106 26.96 -1.44 -6.21
N MET A 107 26.10 -0.47 -5.94
CA MET A 107 26.10 0.81 -6.65
C MET A 107 27.24 1.67 -6.12
N ARG A 108 28.05 2.17 -7.04
CA ARG A 108 29.18 3.05 -6.74
C ARG A 108 28.66 4.35 -6.12
N GLN A 109 29.32 4.84 -5.08
CA GLN A 109 28.94 6.10 -4.48
C GLN A 109 29.30 7.26 -5.44
N PRO A 110 28.42 8.26 -5.59
CA PRO A 110 28.75 9.44 -6.39
C PRO A 110 29.98 10.14 -5.79
N GLY A 111 31.04 10.28 -6.58
CA GLY A 111 32.32 10.88 -6.14
C GLY A 111 33.44 9.88 -5.84
N GLU A 112 33.19 8.57 -5.91
CA GLU A 112 34.25 7.58 -5.74
C GLU A 112 35.21 7.61 -6.94
N SER A 113 36.41 8.17 -6.74
CA SER A 113 37.47 8.28 -7.75
C SER A 113 37.90 6.90 -8.26
N ARG A 114 38.06 6.75 -9.59
CA ARG A 114 38.80 5.61 -10.13
C ARG A 114 40.26 5.84 -9.74
N VAL A 115 40.77 5.05 -8.80
CA VAL A 115 42.19 4.69 -8.86
C VAL A 115 42.32 3.92 -10.17
N ALA A 116 42.72 4.62 -11.23
CA ALA A 116 43.28 3.95 -12.38
C ALA A 116 44.43 3.13 -11.81
N THR A 117 44.39 1.81 -12.00
CA THR A 117 45.54 0.97 -11.77
C THR A 117 46.63 1.55 -12.67
N ASP A 118 47.54 2.34 -12.09
CA ASP A 118 48.73 2.80 -12.76
C ASP A 118 49.48 1.53 -13.12
N GLY A 119 49.45 1.19 -14.42
CA GLY A 119 50.19 0.08 -14.98
C GLY A 119 51.65 0.47 -14.93
N GLY A 120 52.24 0.38 -13.74
CA GLY A 120 53.66 0.53 -13.54
C GLY A 120 54.37 -0.65 -14.19
N GLU A 121 55.20 -0.33 -15.18
CA GLU A 121 56.56 -0.83 -15.28
C GLU A 121 57.33 0.18 -16.15
N ASN A 122 58.00 1.11 -15.47
CA ASN A 122 59.18 1.75 -16.02
C ASN A 122 60.30 0.71 -16.01
N GLU A 123 60.65 0.18 -17.18
CA GLU A 123 62.01 -0.14 -17.60
C GLU A 123 62.08 -0.31 -19.12
#